data_AF-A0A0M9DHY9-F1
#
_entry.id   AF-A0A0M9DHY9-F1
#
_cell.length_a   1.000
_cell.length_b   1.000
_cell.length_c   1.000
_cell.angle_alpha   90.00
_cell.angle_beta   90.00
_cell.angle_gamma   90.00
#
_symmetry.space_group_name_H-M   'P 1'
#
loop_
_entity.id
_entity.type
_entity.pdbx_description
1 polymer ?
#
loop_
_entity_poly.entity_id
_entity_poly.type
_entity_poly.pdbx_seq_one_letter_code
_entity_poly.pdbx_strand_id
1 'polypeptide(L)'
;MNTLKSLIFPQDLNRLSKSILKDICNDLTLESTGNVNELTNRVWSSFGQIEGSTLEKIYKNIFAGAISLAWYRTTNEEGLVGLKQNIIQNMPFNPFEEVITPNSTEIPNEPSIIAATEIDGPSKYLLRFIHRTGVSVDYYLADRREYIKHEITTVYIDEVKGIIEVRASSTSAKKVISGLAAILNETYDFKQFDFLESYNGDLELLADALQGQLIDAIGRPEGLVESFEETQGQSIVSILSAIDEYYNNGELTLLEENLNSEDITGI
;
A
#
# COMPACT_ATOMS: atom_id res chain seq x y z
N MET A 1 -14.74 -18.03 -7.67
CA MET A 1 -13.73 -17.77 -6.63
C MET A 1 -12.65 -16.88 -7.24
N ASN A 2 -12.36 -15.78 -6.56
CA ASN A 2 -11.39 -14.79 -7.00
C ASN A 2 -9.96 -15.32 -6.86
N THR A 3 -9.10 -14.90 -7.78
CA THR A 3 -7.66 -15.20 -7.76
C THR A 3 -6.88 -13.91 -7.51
N LEU A 4 -5.56 -14.01 -7.27
CA LEU A 4 -4.69 -12.83 -7.23
C LEU A 4 -4.82 -11.94 -8.48
N LYS A 5 -4.98 -12.55 -9.66
CA LYS A 5 -5.20 -11.82 -10.92
C LYS A 5 -6.49 -11.00 -10.88
N SER A 6 -7.53 -11.50 -10.22
CA SER A 6 -8.83 -10.82 -10.05
C SER A 6 -8.73 -9.57 -9.16
N LEU A 7 -7.67 -9.43 -8.36
CA LEU A 7 -7.47 -8.32 -7.42
C LEU A 7 -6.56 -7.22 -7.98
N ILE A 8 -6.07 -7.34 -9.22
CA ILE A 8 -5.21 -6.35 -9.85
C ILE A 8 -6.07 -5.39 -10.68
N PHE A 9 -5.91 -4.09 -10.41
CA PHE A 9 -6.62 -3.01 -11.08
C PHE A 9 -5.64 -2.16 -11.92
N PRO A 10 -6.13 -1.39 -12.91
CA PRO A 10 -5.27 -0.55 -13.76
C PRO A 10 -4.35 0.39 -12.95
N GLN A 11 -4.87 0.93 -11.85
CA GLN A 11 -4.13 1.81 -10.96
C GLN A 11 -2.96 1.13 -10.25
N ASP A 12 -3.01 -0.19 -10.03
CA ASP A 12 -1.89 -0.93 -9.43
C ASP A 12 -0.73 -1.03 -10.41
N LEU A 13 -1.02 -1.24 -11.70
CA LEU A 13 -0.01 -1.20 -12.76
C LEU A 13 0.62 0.19 -12.88
N ASN A 14 -0.16 1.26 -12.68
CA ASN A 14 0.34 2.62 -12.77
C ASN A 14 1.32 3.01 -11.65
N ARG A 15 1.37 2.22 -10.56
CA ARG A 15 2.34 2.40 -9.46
C ARG A 15 3.66 1.69 -9.74
N LEU A 16 3.74 0.85 -10.78
CA LEU A 16 4.97 0.18 -11.15
C LEU A 16 5.95 1.17 -11.77
N SER A 17 7.24 0.95 -11.52
CA SER A 17 8.29 1.77 -12.14
C SER A 17 8.29 1.59 -13.66
N LYS A 18 8.78 2.61 -14.37
CA LYS A 18 8.87 2.58 -15.84
C LYS A 18 9.71 1.40 -16.33
N SER A 19 10.76 1.01 -15.61
CA SER A 19 11.60 -0.14 -15.96
C SER A 19 10.82 -1.45 -15.89
N ILE A 20 10.07 -1.69 -14.80
CA ILE A 20 9.22 -2.87 -14.65
C ILE A 20 8.17 -2.94 -15.75
N LEU A 21 7.51 -1.82 -16.07
CA LEU A 21 6.52 -1.76 -17.14
C LEU A 21 7.12 -2.07 -18.51
N LYS A 22 8.32 -1.58 -18.81
CA LYS A 22 9.05 -1.92 -20.04
C LYS A 22 9.37 -3.41 -20.12
N ASP A 23 9.84 -3.99 -19.03
CA ASP A 23 10.16 -5.42 -18.96
C ASP A 23 8.91 -6.27 -19.20
N ILE A 24 7.79 -5.91 -18.58
CA ILE A 24 6.50 -6.57 -18.82
C ILE A 24 6.07 -6.42 -20.28
N CYS A 25 6.18 -5.23 -20.88
CA CYS A 25 5.89 -5.03 -22.30
C CYS A 25 6.76 -5.94 -23.18
N ASN A 26 8.06 -6.05 -22.89
CA ASN A 26 8.97 -6.91 -23.65
C ASN A 26 8.59 -8.39 -23.51
N ASP A 27 8.26 -8.86 -22.29
CA ASP A 27 7.80 -10.23 -22.04
C ASP A 27 6.52 -10.56 -22.84
N LEU A 28 5.68 -9.55 -23.08
CA LEU A 28 4.43 -9.67 -23.84
C LEU A 28 4.58 -9.34 -25.33
N THR A 29 5.81 -9.11 -25.81
CA THR A 29 6.08 -8.67 -27.19
C THR A 29 5.30 -7.40 -27.62
N LEU A 30 5.08 -6.49 -26.67
CA LEU A 30 4.44 -5.19 -26.87
C LEU A 30 5.47 -4.07 -27.09
N GLU A 31 5.02 -2.94 -27.64
CA GLU A 31 5.83 -1.73 -27.71
C GLU A 31 6.19 -1.21 -26.31
N SER A 32 7.49 -1.07 -26.02
CA SER A 32 8.05 -0.64 -24.72
C SER A 32 8.57 0.81 -24.70
N THR A 33 8.21 1.63 -25.69
CA THR A 33 8.47 3.07 -25.73
C THR A 33 7.33 3.86 -25.07
N GLY A 34 7.60 5.10 -24.64
CA GLY A 34 6.55 5.99 -24.11
C GLY A 34 6.69 6.34 -22.62
N ASN A 35 5.67 7.00 -22.08
CA ASN A 35 5.55 7.34 -20.65
C ASN A 35 4.85 6.22 -19.85
N VAL A 36 4.79 6.37 -18.52
CA VAL A 36 4.22 5.37 -17.61
C VAL A 36 2.75 5.08 -17.96
N ASN A 37 1.93 6.10 -18.18
CA ASN A 37 0.51 5.92 -18.50
C ASN A 37 0.30 5.15 -19.81
N GLU A 38 1.11 5.43 -20.84
CA GLU A 38 1.09 4.70 -22.12
C GLU A 38 1.44 3.23 -21.94
N LEU A 39 2.53 2.94 -21.21
CA LEU A 39 2.95 1.57 -20.93
C LEU A 39 1.89 0.81 -20.10
N THR A 40 1.39 1.42 -19.02
CA THR A 40 0.32 0.89 -18.19
C THR A 40 -0.92 0.52 -19.02
N ASN A 41 -1.36 1.42 -19.90
CA ASN A 41 -2.53 1.16 -20.75
C ASN A 41 -2.31 -0.01 -21.71
N ARG A 42 -1.10 -0.17 -22.27
CA ARG A 42 -0.76 -1.33 -23.13
C ARG A 42 -0.76 -2.64 -22.35
N VAL A 43 -0.13 -2.65 -21.18
CA VAL A 43 -0.12 -3.83 -20.29
C VAL A 43 -1.54 -4.19 -19.88
N TRP A 44 -2.34 -3.20 -19.45
CA TRP A 44 -3.73 -3.42 -19.04
C TRP A 44 -4.60 -3.97 -20.17
N SER A 45 -4.47 -3.43 -21.38
CA SER A 45 -5.22 -3.90 -22.56
C SER A 45 -4.93 -5.37 -22.89
N SER A 46 -3.76 -5.88 -22.51
CA SER A 46 -3.35 -7.27 -22.70
C SER A 46 -3.52 -8.13 -21.44
N PHE A 47 -4.01 -7.55 -20.32
CA PHE A 47 -3.96 -8.16 -18.99
C PHE A 47 -4.66 -9.52 -18.91
N GLY A 48 -5.76 -9.68 -19.64
CA GLY A 48 -6.50 -10.94 -19.72
C GLY A 48 -5.63 -12.12 -20.20
N GLN A 49 -4.62 -11.87 -21.03
CA GLN A 49 -3.73 -12.88 -21.61
C GLN A 49 -2.44 -13.10 -20.81
N ILE A 50 -2.17 -12.27 -19.80
CA ILE A 50 -0.94 -12.38 -19.00
C ILE A 50 -1.05 -13.55 -18.04
N GLU A 51 -0.12 -14.49 -18.13
CA GLU A 51 -0.04 -15.69 -17.30
C GLU A 51 1.41 -15.99 -16.91
N GLY A 52 1.60 -16.99 -16.03
CA GLY A 52 2.92 -17.52 -15.69
C GLY A 52 3.85 -16.49 -15.06
N SER A 53 5.12 -16.52 -15.46
CA SER A 53 6.19 -15.69 -14.88
C SER A 53 5.94 -14.19 -14.99
N THR A 54 5.24 -13.73 -16.04
CA THR A 54 4.91 -12.32 -16.21
C THR A 54 3.83 -11.88 -15.21
N LEU A 55 2.82 -12.72 -14.98
CA LEU A 55 1.83 -12.47 -13.95
C LEU A 55 2.47 -12.50 -12.55
N GLU A 56 3.38 -13.44 -12.29
CA GLU A 56 4.14 -13.48 -11.04
C GLU A 56 4.97 -12.22 -10.82
N LYS A 57 5.62 -11.70 -11.87
CA LYS A 57 6.38 -10.45 -11.80
C LYS A 57 5.48 -9.28 -11.40
N ILE A 58 4.29 -9.18 -12.01
CA ILE A 58 3.30 -8.16 -11.66
C ILE A 58 2.85 -8.31 -10.19
N TYR A 59 2.50 -9.53 -9.78
CA TYR A 59 2.05 -9.82 -8.42
C TYR A 59 3.09 -9.39 -7.36
N LYS A 60 4.37 -9.76 -7.56
CA LYS A 60 5.44 -9.44 -6.59
C LYS A 60 5.62 -7.94 -6.41
N ASN A 61 5.44 -7.15 -7.46
CA ASN A 61 5.61 -5.71 -7.37
C ASN A 61 4.36 -4.98 -6.85
N ILE A 62 3.16 -5.51 -7.06
CA ILE A 62 1.91 -4.93 -6.53
C ILE A 62 1.67 -5.33 -5.07
N PHE A 63 1.86 -6.61 -4.75
CA PHE A 63 1.53 -7.20 -3.47
C PHE A 63 2.76 -7.61 -2.63
N ALA A 64 3.96 -7.24 -3.01
CA ALA A 64 5.13 -7.39 -2.14
C ALA A 64 6.15 -6.26 -2.34
N GLY A 65 5.75 -5.18 -3.02
CA GLY A 65 6.61 -4.03 -3.31
C GLY A 65 6.86 -3.14 -2.08
N ALA A 66 7.73 -2.14 -2.24
CA ALA A 66 8.00 -1.13 -1.23
C ALA A 66 6.79 -0.22 -1.06
N ILE A 67 6.09 -0.38 0.05
CA ILE A 67 4.91 0.38 0.44
C ILE A 67 4.92 0.52 1.96
N SER A 68 4.42 1.63 2.48
CA SER A 68 4.26 1.79 3.93
C SER A 68 3.34 0.70 4.48
N LEU A 69 3.78 0.08 5.58
CA LEU A 69 3.05 -0.99 6.25
C LEU A 69 2.59 -0.53 7.63
N ALA A 70 1.33 -0.79 7.95
CA ALA A 70 0.80 -0.67 9.30
C ALA A 70 0.24 -2.02 9.75
N TRP A 71 0.76 -2.53 10.86
CA TRP A 71 0.36 -3.81 11.42
C TRP A 71 -0.68 -3.60 12.51
N TYR A 72 -1.66 -4.49 12.58
CA TYR A 72 -2.72 -4.48 13.58
C TYR A 72 -2.94 -5.87 14.13
N ARG A 73 -3.41 -5.91 15.37
CA ARG A 73 -3.89 -7.13 16.04
C ARG A 73 -5.25 -6.84 16.63
N THR A 74 -6.07 -7.87 16.80
CA THR A 74 -7.28 -7.74 17.60
C THR A 74 -6.97 -7.78 19.09
N THR A 75 -7.78 -7.11 19.89
CA THR A 75 -7.78 -7.23 21.35
C THR A 75 -8.67 -8.37 21.85
N ASN A 76 -9.43 -9.02 20.97
CA ASN A 76 -10.32 -10.12 21.31
C ASN A 76 -9.53 -11.37 21.74
N GLU A 77 -9.98 -12.05 22.79
CA GLU A 77 -9.33 -13.28 23.30
C GLU A 77 -9.36 -14.43 22.29
N GLU A 78 -10.41 -14.52 21.48
CA GLU A 78 -10.55 -15.54 20.42
C GLU A 78 -9.64 -15.27 19.20
N GLY A 79 -8.93 -14.13 19.19
CA GLY A 79 -8.10 -13.73 18.07
C GLY A 79 -8.91 -13.44 16.80
N LEU A 80 -8.31 -13.72 15.64
CA LEU A 80 -8.93 -13.47 14.33
C LEU A 80 -9.62 -14.70 13.75
N VAL A 81 -9.73 -15.81 14.50
CA VAL A 81 -10.31 -17.05 13.98
C VAL A 81 -11.77 -16.81 13.57
N GLY A 82 -12.10 -17.17 12.33
CA GLY A 82 -13.46 -17.00 11.79
C GLY A 82 -13.76 -15.60 11.25
N LEU A 83 -12.79 -14.68 11.27
CA LEU A 83 -12.93 -13.32 10.74
C LEU A 83 -13.43 -13.32 9.29
N LYS A 84 -12.89 -14.19 8.44
CA LYS A 84 -13.34 -14.36 7.06
C LYS A 84 -14.84 -14.64 6.95
N GLN A 85 -15.35 -15.55 7.77
CA GLN A 85 -16.78 -15.89 7.74
C GLN A 85 -17.62 -14.71 8.22
N ASN A 86 -17.16 -13.99 9.23
CA ASN A 86 -17.81 -12.77 9.69
C ASN A 86 -17.84 -11.68 8.60
N ILE A 87 -16.76 -11.51 7.83
CA ILE A 87 -16.76 -10.60 6.67
C ILE A 87 -17.83 -11.02 5.67
N ILE A 88 -17.87 -12.29 5.28
CA ILE A 88 -18.83 -12.79 4.28
C ILE A 88 -20.28 -12.59 4.75
N GLN A 89 -20.57 -12.81 6.04
CA GLN A 89 -21.91 -12.69 6.60
C GLN A 89 -22.40 -11.26 6.75
N ASN A 90 -21.51 -10.29 6.96
CA ASN A 90 -21.87 -8.89 7.16
C ASN A 90 -21.78 -8.03 5.88
N MET A 91 -21.39 -8.64 4.76
CA MET A 91 -21.32 -7.99 3.45
C MET A 91 -22.55 -8.34 2.60
N PRO A 92 -23.03 -7.44 1.72
CA PRO A 92 -24.15 -7.73 0.82
C PRO A 92 -23.79 -8.70 -0.32
N PHE A 93 -22.51 -9.06 -0.45
CA PHE A 93 -21.98 -10.02 -1.42
C PHE A 93 -20.79 -10.76 -0.80
N ASN A 94 -20.38 -11.88 -1.41
CA ASN A 94 -19.19 -12.61 -0.99
C ASN A 94 -17.94 -12.06 -1.69
N PRO A 95 -17.03 -11.33 -0.99
CA PRO A 95 -15.87 -10.72 -1.63
C PRO A 95 -14.82 -11.74 -2.11
N PHE A 96 -14.91 -13.01 -1.68
CA PHE A 96 -14.01 -14.07 -2.16
C PHE A 96 -14.51 -14.70 -3.48
N GLU A 97 -15.73 -14.39 -3.89
CA GLU A 97 -16.34 -14.92 -5.10
C GLU A 97 -16.58 -13.87 -6.17
N GLU A 98 -16.81 -12.61 -5.77
CA GLU A 98 -17.15 -11.51 -6.65
C GLU A 98 -16.19 -10.33 -6.49
N VAL A 99 -16.00 -9.56 -7.58
CA VAL A 99 -15.25 -8.30 -7.60
C VAL A 99 -16.23 -7.17 -7.90
N ILE A 100 -16.42 -6.25 -6.97
CA ILE A 100 -17.29 -5.08 -7.13
C ILE A 100 -16.46 -3.88 -7.57
N THR A 101 -16.78 -3.32 -8.73
CA THR A 101 -16.15 -2.08 -9.20
C THR A 101 -17.16 -0.94 -9.08
N PRO A 102 -17.06 -0.06 -8.07
CA PRO A 102 -17.99 1.05 -7.92
C PRO A 102 -17.87 2.02 -9.09
N ASN A 103 -18.96 2.72 -9.39
CA ASN A 103 -18.94 3.80 -10.38
C ASN A 103 -17.99 4.92 -9.90
N SER A 104 -17.22 5.48 -10.83
CA SER A 104 -16.30 6.61 -10.58
C SER A 104 -16.95 7.83 -9.89
N THR A 105 -18.28 7.98 -10.00
CA THR A 105 -19.05 9.06 -9.35
C THR A 105 -19.63 8.68 -7.99
N GLU A 106 -19.54 7.40 -7.60
CA GLU A 106 -20.20 6.82 -6.41
C GLU A 106 -19.19 6.08 -5.52
N ILE A 107 -17.95 6.56 -5.47
CA ILE A 107 -16.95 5.99 -4.57
C ILE A 107 -17.33 6.30 -3.11
N PRO A 108 -17.39 5.30 -2.22
CA PRO A 108 -17.78 5.52 -0.83
C PRO A 108 -16.76 6.39 -0.09
N ASN A 109 -17.26 7.23 0.82
CA ASN A 109 -16.39 8.01 1.71
C ASN A 109 -15.65 7.09 2.70
N GLU A 110 -16.36 6.08 3.21
CA GLU A 110 -15.81 5.07 4.11
C GLU A 110 -15.21 3.88 3.35
N PRO A 111 -14.11 3.27 3.85
CA PRO A 111 -13.52 2.11 3.20
C PRO A 111 -14.48 0.93 3.11
N SER A 112 -14.65 0.44 1.89
CA SER A 112 -15.48 -0.71 1.57
C SER A 112 -14.66 -1.78 0.88
N ILE A 113 -14.88 -3.05 1.24
CA ILE A 113 -14.24 -4.18 0.56
C ILE A 113 -14.85 -4.31 -0.83
N ILE A 114 -14.00 -4.40 -1.86
CA ILE A 114 -14.41 -4.62 -3.25
C ILE A 114 -14.07 -6.01 -3.77
N ALA A 115 -13.07 -6.66 -3.19
CA ALA A 115 -12.64 -8.01 -3.57
C ALA A 115 -11.76 -8.62 -2.47
N ALA A 116 -11.68 -9.94 -2.46
CA ALA A 116 -10.82 -10.73 -1.61
C ALA A 116 -10.32 -11.99 -2.32
N THR A 117 -9.18 -12.53 -1.91
CA THR A 117 -8.68 -13.84 -2.38
C THR A 117 -7.86 -14.51 -1.29
N GLU A 118 -7.87 -15.83 -1.25
CA GLU A 118 -7.03 -16.62 -0.35
C GLU A 118 -5.58 -16.65 -0.85
N ILE A 119 -4.64 -16.69 0.08
CA ILE A 119 -3.21 -16.89 -0.19
C ILE A 119 -2.72 -18.01 0.72
N ASP A 120 -2.24 -19.10 0.15
CA ASP A 120 -1.65 -20.21 0.92
C ASP A 120 -2.59 -20.83 1.97
N GLY A 121 -3.89 -20.89 1.64
CA GLY A 121 -4.92 -21.56 2.43
C GLY A 121 -6.03 -20.63 2.96
N PRO A 122 -7.04 -21.19 3.64
CA PRO A 122 -8.27 -20.47 3.96
C PRO A 122 -8.13 -19.43 5.08
N SER A 123 -7.08 -19.53 5.91
CA SER A 123 -6.83 -18.64 7.05
C SER A 123 -5.95 -17.43 6.69
N LYS A 124 -5.52 -17.33 5.44
CA LYS A 124 -4.64 -16.28 4.95
C LYS A 124 -5.23 -15.70 3.69
N TYR A 125 -5.41 -14.40 3.64
CA TYR A 125 -6.10 -13.78 2.50
C TYR A 125 -5.77 -12.31 2.34
N LEU A 126 -5.99 -11.81 1.13
CA LEU A 126 -5.99 -10.39 0.83
C LEU A 126 -7.42 -9.88 0.73
N LEU A 127 -7.63 -8.67 1.22
CA LEU A 127 -8.78 -7.84 0.95
C LEU A 127 -8.32 -6.60 0.16
N ARG A 128 -9.15 -6.16 -0.78
CA ARG A 128 -9.00 -4.89 -1.48
C ARG A 128 -10.09 -3.96 -1.00
N PHE A 129 -9.69 -2.85 -0.40
CA PHE A 129 -10.58 -1.78 0.05
C PHE A 129 -10.53 -0.64 -0.94
N ILE A 130 -11.67 0.00 -1.21
CA ILE A 130 -11.72 1.27 -1.92
C ILE A 130 -12.33 2.34 -1.01
N HIS A 131 -11.80 3.55 -1.10
CA HIS A 131 -12.40 4.71 -0.46
C HIS A 131 -12.03 6.01 -1.17
N ARG A 132 -12.86 7.03 -0.98
CA ARG A 132 -12.58 8.39 -1.42
C ARG A 132 -11.49 9.03 -0.58
N THR A 133 -10.53 9.64 -1.27
CA THR A 133 -9.44 10.43 -0.69
C THR A 133 -9.62 11.93 -0.92
N GLY A 134 -10.48 12.32 -1.86
CA GLY A 134 -10.81 13.73 -2.06
C GLY A 134 -11.58 14.00 -3.35
N VAL A 135 -11.47 15.24 -3.82
CA VAL A 135 -11.99 15.69 -5.12
C VAL A 135 -10.90 16.46 -5.82
N SER A 136 -10.68 16.16 -7.09
CA SER A 136 -9.94 17.01 -8.00
C SER A 136 -10.92 17.88 -8.76
N VAL A 137 -10.60 19.16 -8.92
CA VAL A 137 -11.34 20.07 -9.79
C VAL A 137 -10.42 20.45 -10.92
N ASP A 138 -10.89 20.22 -12.14
CA ASP A 138 -10.25 20.69 -13.37
C ASP A 138 -11.11 21.80 -13.98
N TYR A 139 -10.44 22.80 -14.54
CA TYR A 139 -11.08 23.93 -15.20
C TYR A 139 -10.60 23.96 -16.65
N TYR A 140 -11.51 23.74 -17.59
CA TYR A 140 -11.23 23.86 -19.02
C TYR A 140 -12.08 25.00 -19.60
N LEU A 141 -11.43 26.14 -19.87
CA LEU A 141 -12.12 27.38 -20.27
C LEU A 141 -13.20 27.77 -19.25
N ALA A 142 -14.48 27.68 -19.63
CA ALA A 142 -15.62 27.98 -18.77
C ALA A 142 -16.18 26.72 -18.06
N ASP A 143 -15.69 25.53 -18.39
CA ASP A 143 -16.19 24.28 -17.83
C ASP A 143 -15.44 23.92 -16.55
N ARG A 144 -16.20 23.67 -15.49
CA ARG A 144 -15.70 23.10 -14.23
C ARG A 144 -16.02 21.62 -14.19
N ARG A 145 -14.98 20.77 -14.12
CA ARG A 145 -15.11 19.32 -14.02
C ARG A 145 -14.61 18.85 -12.67
N GLU A 146 -15.43 18.09 -11.97
CA GLU A 146 -15.05 17.47 -10.70
C GLU A 146 -14.80 15.97 -10.91
N TYR A 147 -13.74 15.48 -10.28
CA TYR A 147 -13.37 14.07 -10.31
C TYR A 147 -13.14 13.58 -8.89
N ILE A 148 -13.79 12.48 -8.51
CA ILE A 148 -13.58 11.88 -7.18
C ILE A 148 -12.22 11.18 -7.17
N LYS A 149 -11.33 11.64 -6.28
CA LYS A 149 -10.08 10.94 -6.00
C LYS A 149 -10.38 9.77 -5.08
N HIS A 150 -9.80 8.62 -5.39
CA HIS A 150 -9.95 7.40 -4.61
C HIS A 150 -8.62 6.67 -4.48
N GLU A 151 -8.58 5.76 -3.52
CA GLU A 151 -7.46 4.87 -3.28
C GLU A 151 -7.99 3.45 -3.15
N ILE A 152 -7.27 2.47 -3.74
CA ILE A 152 -7.47 1.06 -3.40
C ILE A 152 -6.30 0.61 -2.53
N THR A 153 -6.63 0.08 -1.36
CA THR A 153 -5.71 -0.36 -0.34
C THR A 153 -5.76 -1.88 -0.23
N THR A 154 -4.59 -2.50 -0.07
CA THR A 154 -4.52 -3.94 0.22
C THR A 154 -4.46 -4.16 1.72
N VAL A 155 -5.20 -5.15 2.20
CA VAL A 155 -5.09 -5.64 3.57
C VAL A 155 -4.77 -7.13 3.50
N TYR A 156 -3.66 -7.55 4.07
CA TYR A 156 -3.34 -8.96 4.29
C TYR A 156 -3.78 -9.37 5.69
N ILE A 157 -4.37 -10.56 5.80
CA ILE A 157 -4.83 -11.13 7.07
C ILE A 157 -4.30 -12.55 7.20
N ASP A 158 -3.76 -12.87 8.36
CA ASP A 158 -3.44 -14.23 8.82
C ASP A 158 -4.21 -14.50 10.11
N GLU A 159 -5.31 -15.25 10.02
CA GLU A 159 -6.17 -15.53 11.18
C GLU A 159 -5.43 -16.33 12.26
N VAL A 160 -4.55 -17.24 11.86
CA VAL A 160 -3.82 -18.13 12.77
C VAL A 160 -2.76 -17.36 13.54
N LYS A 161 -2.04 -16.46 12.88
CA LYS A 161 -1.05 -15.60 13.55
C LYS A 161 -1.69 -14.42 14.27
N GLY A 162 -2.97 -14.14 14.02
CA GLY A 162 -3.68 -12.99 14.59
C GLY A 162 -3.18 -11.65 14.02
N ILE A 163 -2.73 -11.64 12.77
CA ILE A 163 -2.06 -10.49 12.16
C ILE A 163 -2.91 -9.89 11.04
N ILE A 164 -3.02 -8.56 11.04
CA ILE A 164 -3.56 -7.76 9.95
C ILE A 164 -2.48 -6.78 9.49
N GLU A 165 -2.14 -6.81 8.21
CA GLU A 165 -1.18 -5.91 7.59
C GLU A 165 -1.93 -5.01 6.60
N VAL A 166 -1.93 -3.70 6.86
CA VAL A 166 -2.53 -2.70 5.98
C VAL A 166 -1.43 -1.99 5.21
N ARG A 167 -1.58 -2.00 3.90
CA ARG A 167 -0.59 -1.54 2.93
C ARG A 167 -0.90 -0.14 2.45
N ALA A 168 -0.67 0.81 3.33
CA ALA A 168 -0.97 2.22 3.11
C ALA A 168 -0.19 3.11 4.08
N SER A 169 -0.25 4.43 3.84
CA SER A 169 0.17 5.42 4.84
C SER A 169 -0.54 5.19 6.17
N SER A 170 0.05 5.60 7.30
CA SER A 170 -0.57 5.41 8.62
C SER A 170 -1.96 6.04 8.73
N THR A 171 -2.20 7.16 8.04
CA THR A 171 -3.52 7.82 8.00
C THR A 171 -4.54 6.98 7.24
N SER A 172 -4.20 6.54 6.03
CA SER A 172 -5.07 5.66 5.23
C SER A 172 -5.30 4.31 5.93
N ALA A 173 -4.27 3.77 6.58
CA ALA A 173 -4.36 2.49 7.28
C ALA A 173 -5.34 2.52 8.45
N LYS A 174 -5.31 3.58 9.28
CA LYS A 174 -6.28 3.79 10.36
C LYS A 174 -7.70 3.83 9.82
N LYS A 175 -7.92 4.58 8.74
CA LYS A 175 -9.24 4.68 8.10
C LYS A 175 -9.72 3.31 7.62
N VAL A 176 -8.86 2.54 6.95
CA VAL A 176 -9.18 1.19 6.44
C VAL A 176 -9.51 0.23 7.57
N ILE A 177 -8.75 0.23 8.67
CA ILE A 177 -9.07 -0.60 9.85
C ILE A 177 -10.39 -0.22 10.50
N SER A 178 -10.68 1.08 10.63
CA SER A 178 -11.99 1.52 11.12
C SER A 178 -13.12 1.05 10.20
N GLY A 179 -12.93 1.07 8.88
CA GLY A 179 -13.88 0.51 7.92
C GLY A 179 -14.07 -1.01 8.09
N LEU A 180 -12.99 -1.76 8.30
CA LEU A 180 -13.07 -3.20 8.61
C LEU A 180 -13.85 -3.46 9.91
N ALA A 181 -13.57 -2.72 10.98
CA ALA A 181 -14.30 -2.84 12.25
C ALA A 181 -15.80 -2.54 12.09
N ALA A 182 -16.14 -1.51 11.29
CA ALA A 182 -17.52 -1.15 11.00
C ALA A 182 -18.26 -2.24 10.22
N ILE A 183 -17.61 -2.86 9.22
CA ILE A 183 -18.17 -4.02 8.50
C ILE A 183 -18.48 -5.18 9.46
N LEU A 184 -17.69 -5.33 10.51
CA LEU A 184 -17.85 -6.39 11.51
C LEU A 184 -18.77 -6.01 12.67
N ASN A 185 -19.52 -4.92 12.54
CA ASN A 185 -20.40 -4.36 13.58
C ASN A 185 -19.69 -4.20 14.94
N GLU A 186 -18.42 -3.76 14.92
CA GLU A 186 -17.59 -3.56 16.12
C GLU A 186 -17.40 -4.82 16.97
N THR A 187 -17.65 -6.01 16.41
CA THR A 187 -17.36 -7.29 17.08
C THR A 187 -15.87 -7.45 17.39
N TYR A 188 -15.02 -6.76 16.61
CA TYR A 188 -13.58 -6.74 16.79
C TYR A 188 -13.12 -5.32 17.10
N ASP A 189 -12.30 -5.21 18.14
CA ASP A 189 -11.45 -4.04 18.36
C ASP A 189 -10.03 -4.34 17.85
N PHE A 190 -9.44 -3.39 17.12
CA PHE A 190 -8.14 -3.53 16.48
C PHE A 190 -7.18 -2.47 17.00
N LYS A 191 -6.03 -2.91 17.49
CA LYS A 191 -4.95 -2.03 17.91
C LYS A 191 -3.79 -2.12 16.94
N GLN A 192 -3.23 -0.96 16.63
CA GLN A 192 -2.00 -0.89 15.85
C GLN A 192 -0.90 -1.59 16.66
N PHE A 193 -0.19 -2.51 16.02
CA PHE A 193 0.96 -3.18 16.60
C PHE A 193 2.18 -2.33 16.28
N ASP A 194 2.75 -1.70 17.31
CA ASP A 194 4.03 -1.00 17.16
C ASP A 194 5.16 -2.03 17.21
N PHE A 195 5.73 -2.33 16.05
CA PHE A 195 6.83 -3.29 15.96
C PHE A 195 8.06 -2.77 16.70
N LEU A 196 8.28 -1.46 16.74
CA LEU A 196 9.46 -0.86 17.36
C LEU A 196 9.44 -1.01 18.88
N GLU A 197 8.28 -1.14 19.53
CA GLU A 197 8.23 -1.41 20.98
C GLU A 197 9.01 -2.67 21.36
N SER A 198 8.95 -3.71 20.52
CA SER A 198 9.70 -4.96 20.75
C SER A 198 11.22 -4.79 20.63
N TYR A 199 11.66 -3.65 20.10
CA TYR A 199 13.06 -3.25 19.91
C TYR A 199 13.37 -1.97 20.70
N ASN A 200 12.60 -1.64 21.75
CA ASN A 200 12.76 -0.42 22.57
C ASN A 200 12.74 0.90 21.77
N GLY A 201 12.05 0.94 20.63
CA GLY A 201 12.05 2.11 19.75
C GLY A 201 13.26 2.22 18.82
N ASP A 202 14.18 1.23 18.86
CA ASP A 202 15.45 1.29 18.16
C ASP A 202 15.38 0.64 16.76
N LEU A 203 15.55 1.49 15.75
CA LEU A 203 15.59 1.10 14.34
C LEU A 203 16.85 0.31 13.98
N GLU A 204 17.98 0.51 14.66
CA GLU A 204 19.22 -0.24 14.41
C GLU A 204 19.07 -1.69 14.87
N LEU A 205 18.49 -1.92 16.04
CA LEU A 205 18.20 -3.27 16.53
C LEU A 205 17.21 -4.01 15.62
N LEU A 206 16.26 -3.28 15.05
CA LEU A 206 15.35 -3.81 14.03
C LEU A 206 16.11 -4.18 12.75
N ALA A 207 16.96 -3.29 12.25
CA ALA A 207 17.75 -3.50 11.04
C ALA A 207 18.70 -4.70 11.17
N ASP A 208 19.33 -4.86 12.33
CA ASP A 208 20.19 -6.00 12.66
C ASP A 208 19.40 -7.31 12.65
N ALA A 209 18.19 -7.31 13.22
CA ALA A 209 17.30 -8.47 13.20
C ALA A 209 16.80 -8.82 11.79
N LEU A 210 16.67 -7.81 10.91
CA LEU A 210 16.27 -7.96 9.51
C LEU A 210 17.46 -8.15 8.56
N GLN A 211 18.69 -8.35 9.08
CA GLN A 211 19.90 -8.52 8.29
C GLN A 211 20.13 -7.38 7.26
N GLY A 212 19.75 -6.15 7.62
CA GLY A 212 19.92 -4.97 6.78
C GLY A 212 18.84 -4.74 5.72
N GLN A 213 17.76 -5.54 5.69
CA GLN A 213 16.59 -5.27 4.84
C GLN A 213 15.57 -4.41 5.59
N LEU A 214 15.79 -3.09 5.60
CA LEU A 214 14.82 -2.14 6.15
C LEU A 214 13.61 -2.03 5.22
N ILE A 215 12.46 -2.54 5.68
CA ILE A 215 11.15 -2.23 5.11
C ILE A 215 10.66 -0.98 5.84
N ASP A 216 10.09 -0.01 5.13
CA ASP A 216 9.49 1.22 5.66
C ASP A 216 8.39 0.90 6.71
N ALA A 217 8.83 0.69 7.94
CA ALA A 217 8.00 0.37 9.09
C ALA A 217 7.84 1.65 9.91
N ILE A 218 6.73 2.35 9.69
CA ILE A 218 6.37 3.52 10.49
C ILE A 218 5.81 3.02 11.83
N GLY A 219 6.68 2.67 12.77
CA GLY A 219 6.36 2.72 14.20
C GLY A 219 6.34 4.18 14.64
N ARG A 220 5.39 4.57 15.51
CA ARG A 220 5.39 5.92 16.06
C ARG A 220 6.20 5.84 17.36
N PRO A 221 7.39 6.44 17.46
CA PRO A 221 8.10 6.46 18.72
C PRO A 221 7.27 7.22 19.76
N GLU A 222 6.75 6.53 20.77
CA GLU A 222 6.26 7.21 21.96
C GLU A 222 7.46 7.71 22.78
N GLY A 223 7.56 9.03 22.94
CA GLY A 223 8.49 9.66 23.90
C GLY A 223 9.55 10.60 23.34
N LEU A 224 9.59 10.88 22.04
CA LEU A 224 10.67 11.68 21.42
C LEU A 224 10.19 12.92 20.65
N VAL A 225 9.23 13.68 21.18
CA VAL A 225 8.94 15.02 20.63
C VAL A 225 8.49 15.97 21.74
N GLU A 226 9.43 16.67 22.37
CA GLU A 226 9.12 17.99 22.95
C GLU A 226 9.64 19.15 22.10
N SER A 227 10.60 18.95 21.21
CA SER A 227 10.90 19.91 20.13
C SER A 227 11.96 19.33 19.19
N PHE A 228 11.63 19.14 17.91
CA PHE A 228 12.64 19.25 16.86
C PHE A 228 12.74 20.74 16.50
N GLU A 229 13.95 21.32 16.47
CA GLU A 229 14.12 22.58 15.75
C GLU A 229 13.88 22.31 14.25
N GLU A 230 13.13 23.20 13.61
CA GLU A 230 12.59 23.06 12.25
C GLU A 230 13.67 22.71 11.20
N THR A 231 14.91 23.13 11.46
CA THR A 231 16.12 22.88 10.65
C THR A 231 16.58 21.42 10.66
N GLN A 232 16.46 20.72 11.79
CA GLN A 232 16.87 19.31 11.91
C GLN A 232 15.87 18.37 11.23
N GLY A 233 14.57 18.68 11.34
CA GLY A 233 13.52 17.94 10.65
C GLY A 233 13.61 18.06 9.13
N GLN A 234 13.92 19.26 8.62
CA GLN A 234 14.13 19.48 7.18
C GLN A 234 15.35 18.75 6.65
N SER A 235 16.44 18.69 7.42
CA SER A 235 17.67 18.00 7.02
C SER A 235 17.46 16.48 6.89
N ILE A 236 16.75 15.87 7.85
CA ILE A 236 16.42 14.44 7.81
C ILE A 236 15.50 14.12 6.63
N VAL A 237 14.46 14.95 6.41
CA VAL A 237 13.54 14.77 5.28
C VAL A 237 14.26 14.93 3.94
N SER A 238 15.17 15.90 3.81
CA SER A 238 15.97 16.10 2.60
C SER A 238 16.91 14.92 2.32
N ILE A 239 17.59 14.37 3.33
CA ILE A 239 18.47 13.21 3.15
C ILE A 239 17.67 11.97 2.74
N LEU A 240 16.55 11.71 3.41
CA LEU A 240 15.68 10.56 3.09
C LEU A 240 15.06 10.71 1.70
N SER A 241 14.67 11.93 1.31
CA SER A 241 14.15 12.23 -0.03
C SER A 241 15.23 12.08 -1.10
N ALA A 242 16.47 12.51 -0.83
CA ALA A 242 17.59 12.36 -1.75
C ALA A 242 18.01 10.89 -1.95
N ILE A 243 17.92 10.07 -0.90
CA ILE A 243 18.12 8.63 -0.98
C ILE A 243 17.01 7.97 -1.81
N ASP A 244 15.75 8.34 -1.56
CA ASP A 244 14.61 7.84 -2.33
C ASP A 244 14.69 8.25 -3.81
N GLU A 245 15.13 9.48 -4.09
CA GLU A 245 15.34 9.98 -5.45
C GLU A 245 16.53 9.30 -6.15
N TYR A 246 17.61 8.98 -5.42
CA TYR A 246 18.71 8.17 -5.94
C TYR A 246 18.27 6.75 -6.31
N TYR A 247 17.47 6.09 -5.47
CA TYR A 247 16.92 4.76 -5.78
C TYR A 247 15.96 4.77 -6.98
N ASN A 248 15.24 5.88 -7.18
CA ASN A 248 14.27 6.03 -8.27
C ASN A 248 14.91 6.44 -9.60
N ASN A 249 15.94 7.30 -9.58
CA ASN A 249 16.50 7.94 -10.79
C ASN A 249 17.95 7.57 -11.10
N GLY A 250 18.69 6.94 -10.17
CA GLY A 250 20.03 6.40 -10.39
C GLY A 250 21.16 7.44 -10.53
N GLU A 251 20.90 8.72 -10.25
CA GLU A 251 21.90 9.79 -10.32
C GLU A 251 22.55 10.06 -8.96
N LEU A 252 23.83 9.70 -8.84
CA LEU A 252 24.63 9.77 -7.60
C LEU A 252 25.01 11.22 -7.20
N THR A 253 25.01 12.14 -8.16
CA THR A 253 25.44 13.54 -8.01
C THR A 253 24.56 14.34 -7.06
N LEU A 254 23.23 14.12 -7.09
CA LEU A 254 22.26 14.79 -6.21
C LEU A 254 22.37 14.32 -4.75
N LEU A 255 22.77 13.06 -4.54
CA LEU A 255 22.99 12.51 -3.21
C LEU A 255 24.26 13.12 -2.58
N GLU A 256 25.33 13.28 -3.37
CA GLU A 256 26.58 13.89 -2.93
C GLU A 256 26.44 15.39 -2.62
N GLU A 257 25.63 16.13 -3.38
CA GLU A 257 25.35 17.55 -3.09
C GLU A 257 24.56 17.72 -1.77
N ASN A 258 23.56 16.88 -1.53
CA ASN A 258 22.74 16.98 -0.31
C ASN A 258 23.52 16.55 0.95
N LEU A 259 24.38 15.54 0.85
CA LEU A 259 25.21 15.05 1.95
C LEU A 259 26.38 15.99 2.31
N ASN A 260 26.84 16.84 1.37
CA ASN A 260 27.94 17.78 1.58
C ASN A 260 27.48 19.21 1.93
N SER A 261 26.19 19.44 2.13
CA SER A 261 25.70 20.74 2.60
C SER A 261 26.20 21.02 4.03
N GLU A 262 26.78 22.21 4.26
CA GLU A 262 27.50 22.60 5.50
C GLU A 262 26.66 22.48 6.78
N ASP A 263 25.33 22.39 6.68
CA ASP A 263 24.39 22.25 7.81
C ASP A 263 24.46 20.89 8.52
N ILE A 264 25.14 19.88 7.96
CA ILE A 264 25.24 18.53 8.55
C ILE A 264 26.49 18.36 9.44
N THR A 265 27.53 19.18 9.23
CA THR A 265 28.83 19.03 9.93
C THR A 265 28.95 19.78 11.27
N GLY A 266 27.89 20.48 11.69
CA GLY A 266 27.82 21.21 12.95
C GLY A 266 27.32 20.38 14.14
N ILE A 267 27.70 19.10 14.23
CA ILE A 267 27.45 18.23 15.40
C ILE A 267 28.68 18.22 16.31
#